data_AF-A0A9P2RYD4-F1
#
_entry.id   AF-A0A9P2RYD4-F1
#
_cell.length_a   1.000
_cell.length_b   1.000
_cell.length_c   1.000
_cell.angle_alpha   90.00
_cell.angle_beta   90.00
_cell.angle_gamma   90.00
#
_symmetry.space_group_name_H-M   'P 1'
#
loop_
_entity.id
_entity.type
_entity.pdbx_description
1 polymer ?
#
loop_
_entity_poly.entity_id
_entity_poly.type
_entity_poly.pdbx_seq_one_letter_code
_entity_poly.pdbx_strand_id
1 'polypeptide(L)'
;MLQEWLAPLCRSLWLDDVIIAAHFRSHQSKIELFQTRAKCVFLDYYCDKLQAQFLKVTPLWTGLKYCILWGHSPAHAFLCRLIERLALLPKPLRVVHVFGSNTEDKIISGCAHHNKIDATSVKLGWERRPNGWRWSTRKVFMIM
;
A
#
# COMPACT_ATOMS: atom_id res chain seq x y z
N MET A 1 12.81 2.63 11.23
CA MET A 1 12.85 3.07 9.82
C MET A 1 11.48 3.15 9.16
N LEU A 2 10.68 2.07 9.04
CA LEU A 2 9.41 2.16 8.29
C LEU A 2 8.26 2.84 9.05
N GLN A 3 8.16 2.63 10.37
CA GLN A 3 7.27 3.42 11.23
C GLN A 3 7.56 4.93 11.09
N GLU A 4 8.81 5.33 10.87
CA GLU A 4 9.17 6.74 10.67
C GLU A 4 8.75 7.27 9.29
N TRP A 5 8.60 6.38 8.31
CA TRP A 5 8.21 6.73 6.94
C TRP A 5 6.70 6.74 6.81
N LEU A 6 5.98 5.78 7.41
CA LEU A 6 4.52 5.72 7.28
C LEU A 6 3.78 6.50 8.34
N ALA A 7 4.33 6.67 9.55
CA ALA A 7 3.65 7.47 10.56
C ALA A 7 3.34 8.90 10.11
N PRO A 8 4.22 9.62 9.38
CA PRO A 8 3.85 10.90 8.79
C PRO A 8 2.68 10.81 7.82
N LEU A 9 2.65 9.78 6.96
CA LEU A 9 1.58 9.56 6.00
C LEU A 9 0.26 9.23 6.72
N CYS A 10 0.26 8.24 7.61
CA CYS A 10 -0.92 7.86 8.38
C CYS A 10 -1.44 9.01 9.24
N ARG A 11 -0.55 9.84 9.82
CA ARG A 11 -0.95 11.07 10.53
C ARG A 11 -1.57 12.10 9.61
N SER A 12 -1.01 12.33 8.42
CA SER A 12 -1.60 13.27 7.45
C SER A 12 -2.96 12.80 6.94
N LEU A 13 -3.21 11.49 6.93
CA LEU A 13 -4.43 10.87 6.42
C LEU A 13 -5.40 10.44 7.53
N TRP A 14 -5.07 10.66 8.81
CA TRP A 14 -5.91 10.33 9.97
C TRP A 14 -6.34 8.86 10.00
N LEU A 15 -5.39 7.94 9.78
CA LEU A 15 -5.67 6.50 9.65
C LEU A 15 -5.32 5.74 10.94
N ASP A 16 -6.33 5.29 11.67
CA ASP A 16 -6.16 4.58 12.95
C ASP A 16 -6.03 3.04 12.82
N ASP A 17 -6.57 2.45 11.74
CA ASP A 17 -6.55 1.00 11.47
C ASP A 17 -6.03 0.74 10.05
N VAL A 18 -4.77 0.31 9.93
CA VAL A 18 -4.05 0.27 8.65
C VAL A 18 -3.35 -1.06 8.39
N ILE A 19 -3.50 -1.56 7.16
CA ILE A 19 -2.62 -2.57 6.55
C ILE A 19 -1.81 -1.91 5.46
N ILE A 20 -0.54 -2.26 5.36
CA ILE A 20 0.32 -1.82 4.26
C ILE A 20 0.80 -3.07 3.57
N ALA A 21 0.44 -3.26 2.31
CA ALA A 21 0.75 -4.50 1.59
C ALA A 21 2.09 -4.45 0.85
N ALA A 22 2.79 -3.31 0.87
CA ALA A 22 3.86 -3.08 -0.08
C ALA A 22 4.86 -2.01 0.37
N HIS A 23 6.13 -2.41 0.48
CA HIS A 23 7.28 -1.51 0.43
C HIS A 23 8.44 -2.32 -0.19
N PHE A 24 8.82 -1.97 -1.41
CA PHE A 24 9.67 -2.82 -2.24
C PHE A 24 11.14 -2.42 -2.13
N ARG A 25 12.00 -3.37 -1.78
CA ARG A 25 13.46 -3.22 -1.89
C ARG A 25 13.98 -4.27 -2.86
N SER A 26 14.77 -3.85 -3.86
CA SER A 26 15.63 -4.79 -4.56
C SER A 26 16.59 -5.40 -3.54
N HIS A 27 16.63 -6.73 -3.46
CA HIS A 27 17.64 -7.53 -2.75
C HIS A 27 17.73 -7.48 -1.21
N GLN A 28 16.64 -7.32 -0.46
CA GLN A 28 16.61 -7.72 0.97
C GLN A 28 15.17 -7.85 1.48
N SER A 29 14.61 -9.05 1.40
CA SER A 29 13.25 -9.37 1.86
C SER A 29 13.29 -9.87 3.31
N LYS A 30 12.69 -9.09 4.22
CA LYS A 30 12.24 -9.59 5.52
C LYS A 30 10.73 -9.34 5.62
N ILE A 31 9.98 -10.41 5.81
CA ILE A 31 8.58 -10.31 6.24
C ILE A 31 8.62 -10.01 7.73
N GLU A 32 8.43 -8.75 8.11
CA GLU A 32 8.19 -8.42 9.52
C GLU A 32 6.79 -8.93 9.89
N LEU A 33 6.75 -9.88 10.82
CA LEU A 33 5.57 -10.67 11.11
C LEU A 33 4.56 -9.88 11.96
N PHE A 34 3.29 -10.13 11.65
CA PHE A 34 2.09 -9.51 12.19
C PHE A 34 1.99 -9.57 13.72
N GLN A 35 2.11 -8.43 14.42
CA GLN A 35 1.49 -8.27 15.74
C GLN A 35 0.90 -6.85 15.89
N THR A 36 -0.39 -6.84 16.26
CA THR A 36 -1.18 -5.72 16.84
C THR A 36 -1.32 -4.38 16.09
N ARG A 37 -2.57 -4.12 15.65
CA ARG A 37 -3.22 -2.82 15.30
C ARG A 37 -2.61 -1.87 14.26
N ALA A 38 -1.38 -2.07 13.80
CA ALA A 38 -0.89 -1.53 12.53
C ALA A 38 0.14 -2.50 11.95
N LYS A 39 -0.17 -3.14 10.83
CA LYS A 39 0.57 -4.29 10.29
C LYS A 39 1.11 -3.94 8.92
N CYS A 40 2.31 -3.37 8.89
CA CYS A 40 3.03 -3.22 7.64
C CYS A 40 3.55 -4.57 7.18
N VAL A 41 3.33 -4.91 5.91
CA VAL A 41 3.72 -6.18 5.30
C VAL A 41 4.55 -5.89 4.07
N PHE A 42 5.73 -6.50 4.03
CA PHE A 42 6.64 -6.42 2.91
C PHE A 42 6.46 -7.67 2.06
N LEU A 43 6.23 -7.47 0.77
CA LEU A 43 6.05 -8.55 -0.18
C LEU A 43 7.04 -8.42 -1.32
N ASP A 44 7.59 -9.56 -1.72
CA ASP A 44 8.38 -9.69 -2.93
C ASP A 44 7.43 -9.99 -4.10
N TYR A 45 7.38 -9.08 -5.08
CA TYR A 45 6.50 -9.22 -6.23
C TYR A 45 7.01 -10.26 -7.26
N TYR A 46 8.22 -10.80 -7.11
CA TYR A 46 8.68 -11.94 -7.90
C TYR A 46 8.41 -13.29 -7.23
N CYS A 47 7.99 -13.29 -5.96
CA CYS A 47 7.73 -14.52 -5.23
C CYS A 47 6.24 -14.89 -5.22
N ASP A 48 5.81 -15.66 -6.23
CA ASP A 48 4.41 -16.13 -6.35
C ASP A 48 3.91 -16.85 -5.09
N LYS A 49 4.79 -17.61 -4.41
CA LYS A 49 4.45 -18.31 -3.17
C LYS A 49 4.05 -17.35 -2.05
N LEU A 50 4.82 -16.28 -1.86
CA LEU A 50 4.54 -15.28 -0.83
C LEU A 50 3.30 -14.45 -1.18
N GLN A 51 3.11 -14.11 -2.46
CA GLN A 51 1.89 -13.45 -2.92
C GLN A 51 0.64 -14.29 -2.65
N ALA A 52 0.68 -15.59 -2.99
CA ALA A 52 -0.43 -16.49 -2.75
C ALA A 52 -0.74 -16.65 -1.25
N GLN A 53 0.29 -16.78 -0.41
CA GLN A 53 0.12 -16.84 1.05
C GLN A 53 -0.48 -15.56 1.60
N PHE A 54 -0.08 -14.40 1.08
CA PHE A 54 -0.62 -13.11 1.49
C PHE A 54 -2.10 -12.95 1.11
N LEU A 55 -2.48 -13.34 -0.12
CA LEU A 55 -3.88 -13.29 -0.54
C LEU A 55 -4.78 -14.24 0.27
N LYS A 56 -4.23 -15.36 0.78
CA LYS A 56 -5.00 -16.30 1.62
C LYS A 56 -5.40 -15.74 2.97
N VAL A 57 -4.67 -14.75 3.50
CA VAL A 57 -4.97 -14.17 4.82
C VAL A 57 -5.88 -12.94 4.74
N THR A 58 -6.24 -12.46 3.54
CA THR A 58 -7.13 -11.30 3.38
C THR A 58 -8.49 -11.44 4.08
N PRO A 59 -9.11 -12.64 4.19
CA PRO A 59 -10.37 -12.78 4.93
C PRO A 59 -10.23 -12.48 6.43
N LEU A 60 -9.03 -12.55 6.99
CA LEU A 60 -8.75 -12.24 8.40
C LEU A 60 -8.67 -10.74 8.68
N TRP A 61 -8.82 -9.90 7.66
CA TRP A 61 -8.71 -8.44 7.77
C TRP A 61 -10.07 -7.77 7.96
N THR A 62 -11.10 -8.55 8.28
CA THR A 62 -12.41 -8.04 8.65
C THR A 62 -12.31 -7.10 9.85
N GLY A 63 -13.00 -5.97 9.76
CA GLY A 63 -12.98 -4.91 10.78
C GLY A 63 -11.89 -3.85 10.61
N LEU A 64 -10.92 -4.04 9.71
CA LEU A 64 -9.95 -3.00 9.36
C LEU A 64 -10.55 -1.99 8.39
N LYS A 65 -10.06 -0.74 8.43
CA LYS A 65 -10.63 0.37 7.67
C LYS A 65 -9.85 0.67 6.39
N TYR A 66 -8.52 0.61 6.44
CA TYR A 66 -7.66 1.06 5.35
C TYR A 66 -6.63 0.03 4.92
N CYS A 67 -6.39 -0.04 3.61
CA CYS A 67 -5.29 -0.77 2.99
C CYS A 67 -4.43 0.20 2.17
N ILE A 68 -3.22 0.48 2.63
CA ILE A 68 -2.25 1.29 1.89
C ILE A 68 -1.48 0.39 0.94
N LEU A 69 -1.58 0.68 -0.35
CA LEU A 69 -0.82 0.02 -1.40
C LEU A 69 0.29 0.96 -1.83
N TRP A 70 1.56 0.60 -1.60
CA TRP A 70 2.70 1.40 -2.02
C TRP A 70 3.63 0.59 -2.91
N GLY A 71 3.42 0.69 -4.22
CA GLY A 71 4.16 -0.11 -5.20
C GLY A 71 4.63 0.56 -6.46
N HIS A 72 5.51 -0.14 -7.16
CA HIS A 72 6.03 0.24 -8.48
C HIS A 72 5.34 -0.60 -9.56
N SER A 73 5.53 -0.21 -10.83
CA SER A 73 4.83 -0.82 -11.97
C SER A 73 4.85 -2.35 -12.05
N PRO A 74 5.92 -3.07 -11.69
CA PRO A 74 5.91 -4.53 -11.74
C PRO A 74 4.94 -5.18 -10.74
N ALA A 75 4.56 -4.47 -9.67
CA ALA A 75 3.64 -4.98 -8.66
C ALA A 75 2.16 -4.79 -9.03
N HIS A 76 1.84 -4.04 -10.09
CA HIS A 76 0.44 -3.66 -10.40
C HIS A 76 -0.49 -4.87 -10.53
N ALA A 77 -0.06 -5.94 -11.21
CA ALA A 77 -0.89 -7.14 -11.38
C ALA A 77 -1.25 -7.79 -10.03
N PHE A 78 -0.29 -7.85 -9.10
CA PHE A 78 -0.53 -8.35 -7.75
C PHE A 78 -1.43 -7.41 -6.95
N LEU A 79 -1.19 -6.10 -7.03
CA LEU A 79 -2.02 -5.10 -6.34
C LEU A 79 -3.48 -5.15 -6.82
N CYS A 80 -3.73 -5.36 -8.11
CA CYS A 80 -5.08 -5.55 -8.65
C CYS A 80 -5.74 -6.82 -8.08
N ARG A 81 -5.02 -7.96 -8.04
CA ARG A 81 -5.52 -9.19 -7.41
C ARG A 81 -5.85 -8.98 -5.93
N LEU A 82 -5.06 -8.17 -5.23
CA LEU A 82 -5.33 -7.83 -3.84
C LEU A 82 -6.62 -7.00 -3.72
N ILE A 83 -6.83 -6.00 -4.57
CA ILE A 83 -8.07 -5.21 -4.62
C ILE A 83 -9.29 -6.11 -4.88
N GLU A 84 -9.19 -7.02 -5.85
CA GLU A 84 -10.24 -8.02 -6.12
C GLU A 84 -10.56 -8.85 -4.87
N ARG A 85 -9.53 -9.28 -4.11
CA ARG A 85 -9.75 -10.00 -2.85
C ARG A 85 -10.36 -9.14 -1.75
N LEU A 86 -10.02 -7.85 -1.68
CA LEU A 86 -10.61 -6.92 -0.71
C LEU A 86 -12.09 -6.64 -1.03
N ALA A 87 -12.48 -6.65 -2.30
CA ALA A 87 -13.87 -6.46 -2.73
C ALA A 87 -14.80 -7.61 -2.32
N LEU A 88 -14.24 -8.78 -2.03
CA LEU A 88 -14.99 -9.94 -1.53
C LEU A 88 -15.27 -9.87 -0.01
N LEU A 89 -14.70 -8.90 0.69
CA LEU A 89 -14.94 -8.76 2.13
C LEU A 89 -16.35 -8.21 2.38
N PRO A 90 -17.05 -8.64 3.45
CA PRO A 90 -18.38 -8.12 3.79
C PRO A 90 -18.42 -6.59 3.95
N LYS A 91 -17.30 -6.03 4.41
CA LYS A 91 -17.04 -4.58 4.43
C LYS A 91 -15.67 -4.34 3.81
N PRO A 92 -15.61 -3.97 2.51
CA PRO A 92 -14.35 -3.74 1.84
C PRO A 92 -13.55 -2.61 2.49
N LEU A 93 -12.23 -2.77 2.55
CA LEU A 93 -11.33 -1.75 3.05
C LEU A 93 -11.22 -0.62 2.04
N ARG A 94 -11.07 0.62 2.53
CA ARG A 94 -10.68 1.75 1.68
C ARG A 94 -9.23 1.57 1.26
N VAL A 95 -8.97 1.73 -0.03
CA VAL A 95 -7.62 1.61 -0.59
C VAL A 95 -6.97 2.98 -0.64
N VAL A 96 -5.74 3.09 -0.16
CA VAL A 96 -4.90 4.28 -0.34
C VAL A 96 -3.72 3.88 -1.20
N HIS A 97 -3.72 4.28 -2.47
CA HIS A 97 -2.60 3.98 -3.35
C HIS A 97 -1.54 5.08 -3.27
N VAL A 98 -0.32 4.73 -2.91
CA VAL A 98 0.82 5.62 -2.73
C VAL A 98 1.82 5.40 -3.86
N PHE A 99 2.14 6.45 -4.61
CA PHE A 99 3.02 6.36 -5.77
C PHE A 99 3.94 7.60 -5.94
N GLY A 100 5.00 7.44 -6.74
CA GLY A 100 5.99 8.49 -7.06
C GLY A 100 5.73 9.22 -8.39
N SER A 101 6.66 10.06 -8.86
CA SER A 101 6.45 10.91 -10.05
C SER A 101 6.34 10.19 -11.38
N ASN A 102 6.77 8.94 -11.49
CA ASN A 102 6.92 8.26 -12.78
C ASN A 102 5.90 7.14 -12.99
N THR A 103 4.84 7.11 -12.18
CA THR A 103 3.82 6.06 -12.26
C THR A 103 2.46 6.74 -12.37
N GLU A 104 1.73 6.45 -13.45
CA GLU A 104 0.33 6.84 -13.55
C GLU A 104 -0.49 5.87 -12.72
N ASP A 105 -1.31 6.41 -11.83
CA ASP A 105 -2.19 5.64 -10.95
C ASP A 105 -3.36 4.94 -11.68
N LYS A 106 -3.56 5.23 -12.97
CA LYS A 106 -4.73 4.79 -13.76
C LYS A 106 -5.05 3.29 -13.64
N ILE A 107 -4.04 2.43 -13.50
CA ILE A 107 -4.25 0.98 -13.39
C ILE A 107 -4.88 0.62 -12.05
N ILE A 108 -4.35 1.15 -10.95
CA ILE A 108 -4.80 0.81 -9.61
C ILE A 108 -6.15 1.47 -9.30
N SER A 109 -6.30 2.76 -9.63
CA SER A 109 -7.60 3.44 -9.52
C SER A 109 -8.65 2.80 -10.44
N GLY A 110 -8.28 2.44 -11.67
CA GLY A 110 -9.18 1.71 -12.58
C GLY A 110 -9.63 0.36 -12.01
N CYS A 111 -8.71 -0.42 -11.43
CA CYS A 111 -9.03 -1.68 -10.77
C CYS A 111 -9.94 -1.49 -9.56
N ALA A 112 -9.66 -0.51 -8.70
CA ALA A 112 -10.50 -0.19 -7.55
C ALA A 112 -11.91 0.23 -7.96
N HIS A 113 -12.02 1.12 -8.95
CA HIS A 113 -13.30 1.57 -9.50
C HIS A 113 -14.11 0.39 -10.06
N HIS A 114 -13.49 -0.48 -10.87
CA HIS A 114 -14.15 -1.66 -11.43
C HIS A 114 -14.71 -2.58 -10.33
N ASN A 115 -13.98 -2.73 -9.24
CA ASN A 115 -14.35 -3.57 -8.10
C ASN A 115 -15.21 -2.85 -7.05
N LYS A 116 -15.66 -1.62 -7.31
CA LYS A 116 -16.46 -0.78 -6.39
C LYS A 116 -15.79 -0.59 -5.02
N ILE A 117 -14.47 -0.51 -5.01
CA ILE A 117 -13.66 -0.18 -3.84
C ILE A 117 -13.46 1.34 -3.78
N ASP A 118 -13.73 1.92 -2.63
CA ASP A 118 -13.35 3.30 -2.33
C ASP A 118 -11.82 3.41 -2.29
N ALA A 119 -11.26 4.19 -3.20
CA ALA A 119 -9.82 4.35 -3.36
C ALA A 119 -9.43 5.81 -3.42
N THR A 120 -8.32 6.14 -2.75
CA THR A 120 -7.71 7.47 -2.78
C THR A 120 -6.26 7.35 -3.22
N SER A 121 -5.87 8.23 -4.12
CA SER A 121 -4.55 8.22 -4.73
C SER A 121 -3.69 9.31 -4.12
N VAL A 122 -2.49 8.92 -3.70
CA VAL A 122 -1.56 9.74 -2.94
C VAL A 122 -0.22 9.75 -3.66
N LYS A 123 0.18 10.94 -4.09
CA LYS A 123 1.49 11.15 -4.71
C LYS A 123 2.50 11.63 -3.67
N LEU A 124 3.61 10.93 -3.57
CA LEU A 124 4.74 11.37 -2.75
C LEU A 124 5.46 12.55 -3.44
N GLY A 125 5.92 13.49 -2.62
CA GLY A 125 6.75 14.61 -3.03
C GLY A 125 8.23 14.33 -2.82
N TRP A 126 9.07 15.15 -3.45
CA TRP A 126 10.51 15.11 -3.27
C TRP A 126 10.95 15.98 -2.09
N GLU A 127 11.88 15.45 -1.29
CA GLU A 127 12.54 16.16 -0.20
C GLU A 127 14.05 16.05 -0.37
N ARG A 128 14.75 17.20 -0.33
CA ARG A 128 16.21 17.23 -0.34
C ARG A 128 16.70 16.89 1.06
N ARG A 129 17.44 15.80 1.19
CA ARG A 129 18.13 15.38 2.41
C ARG A 129 19.64 15.58 2.24
N PRO A 130 20.43 15.56 3.34
CA PRO A 130 21.89 15.72 3.25
C PRO A 130 22.57 14.75 2.29
N ASN A 131 21.97 13.57 2.06
CA ASN A 131 22.45 12.53 1.16
C ASN A 131 21.69 12.46 -0.18
N GLY A 132 21.10 13.58 -0.62
CA GLY A 132 20.43 13.71 -1.91
C GLY A 132 18.90 13.80 -1.84
N TRP A 133 18.28 13.80 -3.01
CA TRP A 133 16.83 13.85 -3.15
C TRP A 133 16.20 12.49 -2.85
N ARG A 134 15.15 12.48 -2.03
CA ARG A 134 14.41 11.26 -1.69
C ARG A 134 12.91 11.52 -1.74
N TRP A 135 12.16 10.47 -2.04
CA TRP A 135 10.71 10.46 -1.84
C TRP A 135 10.38 10.66 -0.36
N SER A 136 9.40 11.50 -0.09
CA SER A 136 9.03 11.86 1.27
C SER A 136 7.54 11.68 1.50
N THR A 137 7.23 10.83 2.46
CA THR A 137 5.90 10.65 3.05
C THR A 137 5.49 11.82 3.96
N ARG A 138 6.36 12.82 4.14
CA ARG A 138 6.02 14.11 4.77
C ARG A 138 5.50 15.13 3.77
N LYS A 139 5.68 14.88 2.47
CA LYS A 139 5.19 15.71 1.38
C LYS A 139 4.25 14.87 0.55
N VAL A 140 2.97 14.95 0.89
CA VAL A 140 1.92 14.07 0.37
C VAL A 140 0.94 14.96 -0.37
N PHE A 141 0.62 14.60 -1.61
CA PHE A 141 -0.39 15.28 -2.41
C PHE A 141 -1.52 14.29 -2.67
N MET A 142 -2.69 14.57 -2.12
CA MET A 142 -3.90 13.84 -2.50
C MET A 142 -4.28 14.23 -3.92
N ILE A 143 -4.54 13.23 -4.74
CA ILE A 143 -5.04 13.41 -6.09
C ILE A 143 -6.51 13.06 -6.03
N MET A 144 -7.35 14.07 -6.27
CA MET A 144 -8.81 13.96 -6.34
C MET A 144 -9.23 13.46 -7.72
#